data_AF-A0A532EVZ8-F1
#
_entry.id   AF-A0A532EVZ8-F1
#
_cell.length_a   1.000
_cell.length_b   1.000
_cell.length_c   1.000
_cell.angle_alpha   90.00
_cell.angle_beta   90.00
_cell.angle_gamma   90.00
#
_symmetry.space_group_name_H-M   'P 1'
#
loop_
_entity.id
_entity.type
_entity.pdbx_description
1 polymer ?
#
loop_
_entity_poly.entity_id
_entity_poly.type
_entity_poly.pdbx_seq_one_letter_code
_entity_poly.pdbx_strand_id
1 'polypeptide(L)'
;MSTITHITDQLQSDLNQFQAEVRVINTTLVRPTWQAHTHHFPATLWAYVMSGFSKVDLYSKLWDGGATKEQTPRMREFFARYLPRDPLADSLAIQLWRHTLMHTSRPRRLRDSTGREYSYLLHWGAPELLRDDHYRVSGNNKLDFGLEYFIEDLGTLLGAYLADLSKLPELQVKVLATWPKIEIQDFRM
;
A
#
# COMPACT_ATOMS: atom_id res chain seq x y z
N MET A 1 9.63 2.88 -27.04
CA MET A 1 8.49 2.03 -26.62
C MET A 1 8.95 1.22 -25.42
N SER A 2 8.20 1.22 -24.32
CA SER A 2 8.52 0.40 -23.15
C SER A 2 8.27 -1.08 -23.44
N THR A 3 9.18 -1.96 -23.00
CA THR A 3 8.98 -3.41 -23.04
C THR A 3 8.37 -3.90 -21.72
N ILE A 4 7.79 -5.10 -21.70
CA ILE A 4 7.32 -5.72 -20.45
C ILE A 4 8.46 -5.79 -19.43
N THR A 5 9.64 -6.26 -19.83
CA THR A 5 10.83 -6.33 -18.98
C THR A 5 11.19 -4.97 -18.38
N HIS A 6 11.21 -3.91 -19.19
CA HIS A 6 11.50 -2.57 -18.69
C HIS A 6 10.49 -2.10 -17.64
N ILE A 7 9.19 -2.38 -17.84
CA ILE A 7 8.13 -2.03 -16.89
C ILE A 7 8.29 -2.85 -15.60
N THR A 8 8.53 -4.16 -15.70
CA THR A 8 8.71 -5.00 -14.50
C THR A 8 9.93 -4.58 -13.69
N ASP A 9 11.03 -4.24 -14.36
CA ASP A 9 12.26 -3.78 -13.72
C ASP A 9 12.03 -2.44 -13.00
N GLN A 10 11.30 -1.51 -13.64
CA GLN A 10 10.95 -0.23 -13.03
C GLN A 10 10.09 -0.42 -11.77
N LEU A 11 9.01 -1.20 -11.86
CA LEU A 11 8.12 -1.44 -10.71
C LEU A 11 8.87 -2.06 -9.52
N GLN A 12 9.78 -3.00 -9.81
CA GLN A 12 10.61 -3.64 -8.79
C GLN A 12 11.63 -2.66 -8.20
N SER A 13 12.28 -1.85 -9.04
CA SER A 13 13.23 -0.82 -8.62
C SER A 13 12.56 0.21 -7.70
N ASP A 14 11.38 0.71 -8.07
CA ASP A 14 10.62 1.69 -7.28
C ASP A 14 10.20 1.13 -5.91
N LEU A 15 9.83 -0.15 -5.85
CA LEU A 15 9.51 -0.80 -4.58
C LEU A 15 10.76 -0.99 -3.71
N ASN A 16 11.88 -1.42 -4.31
CA ASN A 16 13.15 -1.61 -3.61
C ASN A 16 13.68 -0.29 -3.04
N GLN A 17 13.59 0.80 -3.82
CA GLN A 17 13.96 2.12 -3.34
C GLN A 17 13.09 2.56 -2.16
N PHE A 18 11.77 2.40 -2.28
CA PHE A 18 10.84 2.72 -1.20
C PHE A 18 11.12 1.92 0.09
N GLN A 19 11.41 0.62 -0.07
CA GLN A 19 11.85 -0.26 1.03
C GLN A 19 13.12 0.25 1.71
N ALA A 20 14.11 0.67 0.91
CA ALA A 20 15.37 1.19 1.43
C ALA A 20 15.17 2.51 2.19
N GLU A 21 14.39 3.44 1.63
CA GLU A 21 14.10 4.74 2.26
C GLU A 21 13.41 4.57 3.61
N VAL A 22 12.35 3.74 3.68
CA VAL A 22 11.65 3.46 4.94
C VAL A 22 12.59 2.83 5.96
N ARG A 23 13.44 1.89 5.53
CA ARG A 23 14.43 1.25 6.40
C ARG A 23 15.40 2.27 6.98
N VAL A 24 15.93 3.17 6.15
CA VAL A 24 16.85 4.23 6.61
C VAL A 24 16.17 5.12 7.64
N ILE A 25 14.98 5.65 7.35
CA ILE A 25 14.27 6.53 8.30
C ILE A 25 13.95 5.81 9.60
N ASN A 26 13.47 4.58 9.53
CA ASN A 26 13.13 3.80 10.70
C ASN A 26 14.36 3.55 11.59
N THR A 27 15.47 3.10 10.99
CA THR A 27 16.69 2.74 11.74
C THR A 27 17.49 3.94 12.25
N THR A 28 17.46 5.07 11.54
CA THR A 28 18.29 6.25 11.88
C THR A 28 17.54 7.31 12.68
N LEU A 29 16.23 7.43 12.51
CA LEU A 29 15.43 8.47 13.18
C LEU A 29 14.42 7.89 14.16
N VAL A 30 13.60 6.92 13.73
CA VAL A 30 12.46 6.44 14.53
C VAL A 30 12.91 5.58 15.71
N ARG A 31 13.62 4.48 15.45
CA ARG A 31 14.05 3.53 16.50
C ARG A 31 14.98 4.18 17.54
N PRO A 32 15.98 4.98 17.16
CA PRO A 32 16.88 5.58 18.15
C PRO A 32 16.19 6.59 19.06
N THR A 33 15.15 7.28 18.56
CA THR A 33 14.40 8.24 19.38
C THR A 33 13.30 7.59 20.20
N TRP A 34 13.12 6.25 20.07
CA TRP A 34 11.95 5.52 20.58
C TRP A 34 11.70 5.73 22.09
N GLN A 35 12.75 5.77 22.90
CA GLN A 35 12.64 5.90 24.35
C GLN A 35 12.29 7.32 24.82
N ALA A 36 12.39 8.32 23.96
CA ALA A 36 12.25 9.73 24.34
C ALA A 36 10.84 10.33 24.11
N HIS A 37 10.03 9.78 23.19
CA HIS A 37 8.75 10.40 22.78
C HIS A 37 7.67 9.36 22.48
N THR A 38 6.71 9.10 23.35
CA THR A 38 5.77 7.94 23.26
C THR A 38 4.94 7.75 21.97
N HIS A 39 5.03 8.62 20.94
CA HIS A 39 4.18 8.59 19.73
C HIS A 39 4.90 8.86 18.38
N HIS A 40 6.23 8.77 18.32
CA HIS A 40 7.13 8.64 17.14
C HIS A 40 6.61 8.93 15.73
N PHE A 41 6.74 10.20 15.33
CA PHE A 41 6.58 10.69 13.95
C PHE A 41 5.30 10.23 13.24
N PRO A 42 4.11 10.47 13.82
CA PRO A 42 2.86 9.95 13.28
C PRO A 42 2.56 10.52 11.89
N ALA A 43 2.94 11.79 11.64
CA ALA A 43 2.79 12.41 10.33
C ALA A 43 3.66 11.75 9.25
N THR A 44 4.90 11.41 9.58
CA THR A 44 5.82 10.73 8.66
C THR A 44 5.34 9.31 8.36
N LEU A 45 4.84 8.60 9.37
CA LEU A 45 4.24 7.28 9.22
C LEU A 45 3.05 7.31 8.23
N TRP A 46 2.20 8.34 8.30
CA TRP A 46 1.11 8.53 7.34
C TRP A 46 1.59 8.69 5.90
N ALA A 47 2.65 9.48 5.68
CA ALA A 47 3.20 9.69 4.35
C ALA A 47 3.67 8.37 3.74
N TYR A 48 4.37 7.54 4.51
CA TYR A 48 4.80 6.23 4.04
C TYR A 48 3.65 5.27 3.76
N VAL A 49 2.65 5.22 4.64
CA VAL A 49 1.45 4.38 4.39
C VAL A 49 0.75 4.82 3.09
N MET A 50 0.56 6.12 2.88
CA MET A 50 -0.01 6.64 1.63
C MET A 50 0.82 6.29 0.40
N SER A 51 2.15 6.44 0.47
CA SER A 51 3.06 6.06 -0.60
C SER A 51 3.07 4.55 -0.89
N GLY A 52 2.78 3.72 0.11
CA GLY A 52 2.56 2.29 -0.10
C GLY A 52 1.23 2.01 -0.81
N PHE A 53 0.15 2.68 -0.43
CA PHE A 53 -1.15 2.53 -1.11
C PHE A 53 -1.16 3.12 -2.53
N SER A 54 -0.37 4.15 -2.83
CA SER A 54 -0.24 4.67 -4.19
C SER A 54 0.41 3.64 -5.13
N LYS A 55 1.34 2.81 -4.63
CA LYS A 55 1.89 1.67 -5.36
C LYS A 55 0.83 0.61 -5.64
N VAL A 56 0.00 0.26 -4.65
CA VAL A 56 -1.14 -0.65 -4.85
C VAL A 56 -2.10 -0.10 -5.92
N ASP A 57 -2.39 1.20 -5.88
CA ASP A 57 -3.25 1.83 -6.88
C ASP A 57 -2.66 1.70 -8.29
N LEU A 58 -1.37 2.00 -8.44
CA LEU A 58 -0.62 1.83 -9.69
C LEU A 58 -0.66 0.39 -10.20
N TYR A 59 -0.29 -0.59 -9.35
CA TYR A 59 -0.25 -2.00 -9.73
C TYR A 59 -1.64 -2.51 -10.12
N SER A 60 -2.67 -2.15 -9.34
CA SER A 60 -4.05 -2.52 -9.63
C SER A 60 -4.55 -1.92 -10.95
N LYS A 61 -4.15 -0.69 -11.27
CA LYS A 61 -4.49 -0.02 -12.55
C LYS A 61 -3.85 -0.73 -13.74
N LEU A 62 -2.59 -1.12 -13.61
CA LEU A 62 -1.86 -1.88 -14.62
C LEU A 62 -2.45 -3.28 -14.83
N TRP A 63 -2.84 -3.95 -13.75
CA TRP A 63 -3.49 -5.26 -13.79
C TRP A 63 -4.88 -5.23 -14.45
N ASP A 64 -5.69 -4.25 -14.08
CA ASP A 64 -7.06 -4.11 -14.55
C ASP A 64 -7.12 -3.63 -16.01
N GLY A 65 -6.17 -2.78 -16.41
CA GLY A 65 -6.15 -2.12 -17.72
C GLY A 65 -7.11 -0.93 -17.83
N GLY A 66 -7.64 -0.46 -16.69
CA GLY A 66 -8.63 0.61 -16.64
C GLY A 66 -10.05 0.19 -17.00
N ALA A 67 -10.37 -1.11 -16.87
CA ALA A 67 -11.72 -1.63 -17.06
C ALA A 67 -12.66 -1.14 -15.93
N THR A 68 -12.14 -1.08 -14.71
CA THR A 68 -12.84 -0.60 -13.52
C THR A 68 -12.56 0.89 -13.33
N LYS A 69 -13.62 1.72 -13.37
CA LYS A 69 -13.52 3.17 -13.19
C LYS A 69 -13.26 3.55 -11.73
N GLU A 70 -13.88 2.85 -10.80
CA GLU A 70 -13.72 3.10 -9.37
C GLU A 70 -12.42 2.45 -8.84
N GLN A 71 -11.53 3.25 -8.26
CA GLN A 71 -10.25 2.73 -7.77
C GLN A 71 -10.42 1.77 -6.57
N THR A 72 -11.37 2.01 -5.66
CA THR A 72 -11.52 1.19 -4.44
C THR A 72 -11.94 -0.26 -4.74
N PRO A 73 -12.98 -0.54 -5.55
CA PRO A 73 -13.28 -1.90 -5.99
C PRO A 73 -12.09 -2.57 -6.69
N ARG A 74 -11.43 -1.87 -7.61
CA ARG A 74 -10.25 -2.38 -8.33
C ARG A 74 -9.13 -2.83 -7.38
N MET A 75 -8.77 -1.99 -6.41
CA MET A 75 -7.72 -2.31 -5.44
C MET A 75 -8.11 -3.51 -4.56
N ARG A 76 -9.39 -3.63 -4.18
CA ARG A 76 -9.88 -4.77 -3.40
C ARG A 76 -9.80 -6.08 -4.18
N GLU A 77 -10.20 -6.07 -5.45
CA GLU A 77 -10.07 -7.24 -6.33
C GLU A 77 -8.60 -7.63 -6.53
N PHE A 78 -7.72 -6.63 -6.69
CA PHE A 78 -6.29 -6.86 -6.81
C PHE A 78 -5.68 -7.48 -5.55
N PHE A 79 -6.04 -7.00 -4.35
CA PHE A 79 -5.63 -7.65 -3.09
C PHE A 79 -6.17 -9.08 -2.99
N ALA A 80 -7.47 -9.28 -3.25
CA ALA A 80 -8.07 -10.61 -3.19
C ALA A 80 -7.37 -11.62 -4.13
N ARG A 81 -6.82 -11.13 -5.25
CA ARG A 81 -6.08 -11.95 -6.21
C ARG A 81 -4.65 -12.27 -5.78
N TYR A 82 -3.88 -11.29 -5.31
CA TYR A 82 -2.42 -11.43 -5.14
C TYR A 82 -1.95 -11.45 -3.68
N LEU A 83 -2.81 -11.07 -2.75
CA LEU A 83 -2.53 -11.09 -1.31
C LEU A 83 -3.85 -11.33 -0.55
N PRO A 84 -4.47 -12.53 -0.71
CA PRO A 84 -5.76 -12.81 -0.11
C PRO A 84 -5.69 -12.75 1.42
N ARG A 85 -6.51 -11.88 2.01
CA ARG A 85 -6.60 -11.64 3.45
C ARG A 85 -8.00 -11.18 3.84
N ASP A 86 -8.16 -10.67 5.05
CA ASP A 86 -9.45 -10.19 5.56
C ASP A 86 -10.04 -9.07 4.66
N PRO A 87 -11.15 -9.35 3.94
CA PRO A 87 -11.77 -8.38 3.04
C PRO A 87 -12.31 -7.14 3.75
N LEU A 88 -12.66 -7.25 5.03
CA LEU A 88 -13.08 -6.11 5.85
C LEU A 88 -11.89 -5.18 6.09
N ALA A 89 -10.75 -5.73 6.50
CA ALA A 89 -9.52 -4.97 6.71
C ALA A 89 -9.08 -4.27 5.42
N ASP A 90 -9.18 -4.93 4.26
CA ASP A 90 -8.89 -4.32 2.96
C ASP A 90 -9.79 -3.13 2.64
N SER A 91 -11.09 -3.29 2.86
CA SER A 91 -12.05 -2.20 2.65
C SER A 91 -11.72 -1.00 3.54
N LEU A 92 -11.45 -1.25 4.83
CA LEU A 92 -11.13 -0.20 5.79
C LEU A 92 -9.81 0.51 5.45
N ALA A 93 -8.76 -0.25 5.15
CA ALA A 93 -7.44 0.31 4.86
C ALA A 93 -7.46 1.16 3.58
N ILE A 94 -8.03 0.65 2.49
CA ILE A 94 -8.14 1.42 1.24
C ILE A 94 -8.94 2.71 1.46
N GLN A 95 -10.07 2.63 2.18
CA GLN A 95 -10.90 3.80 2.42
C GLN A 95 -10.19 4.84 3.30
N LEU A 96 -9.45 4.41 4.32
CA LEU A 96 -8.67 5.30 5.19
C LEU A 96 -7.56 6.02 4.40
N TRP A 97 -6.73 5.26 3.69
CA TRP A 97 -5.42 5.74 3.22
C TRP A 97 -5.44 6.31 1.79
N ARG A 98 -6.53 6.14 1.03
CA ARG A 98 -6.68 6.68 -0.33
C ARG A 98 -7.09 8.15 -0.38
N HIS A 99 -7.94 8.61 0.54
CA HIS A 99 -8.62 9.92 0.38
C HIS A 99 -8.70 10.79 1.63
N THR A 100 -8.46 10.24 2.81
CA THR A 100 -8.88 10.91 4.03
C THR A 100 -7.87 11.95 4.52
N LEU A 101 -6.61 11.84 4.10
CA LEU A 101 -5.52 12.66 4.61
C LEU A 101 -5.41 14.03 3.92
N MET A 102 -5.81 14.14 2.65
CA MET A 102 -5.61 15.36 1.85
C MET A 102 -6.42 16.57 2.33
N HIS A 103 -7.49 16.35 3.10
CA HIS A 103 -8.37 17.44 3.55
C HIS A 103 -8.29 17.73 5.05
N THR A 104 -7.80 16.79 5.87
CA THR A 104 -7.84 16.93 7.34
C THR A 104 -6.52 16.71 8.05
N SER A 105 -5.43 16.39 7.33
CA SER A 105 -4.11 16.06 7.90
C SER A 105 -4.12 14.92 8.93
N ARG A 106 -5.25 14.23 9.09
CA ARG A 106 -5.49 13.15 10.04
C ARG A 106 -6.51 12.19 9.42
N PRO A 107 -6.34 10.87 9.57
CA PRO A 107 -7.35 9.93 9.09
C PRO A 107 -8.61 10.05 9.94
N ARG A 108 -9.78 9.91 9.32
CA ARG A 108 -11.07 9.99 10.03
C ARG A 108 -11.47 8.59 10.48
N ARG A 109 -12.25 8.48 11.55
CA ARG A 109 -12.95 7.24 11.84
C ARG A 109 -13.87 6.90 10.67
N LEU A 110 -13.93 5.63 10.32
CA LEU A 110 -14.88 5.16 9.31
C LEU A 110 -16.16 4.73 9.99
N ARG A 111 -17.29 4.92 9.32
CA ARG A 111 -18.58 4.41 9.76
C ARG A 111 -19.18 3.62 8.61
N ASP A 112 -19.59 2.39 8.87
CA ASP A 112 -20.27 1.57 7.87
C ASP A 112 -21.77 1.90 7.79
N SER A 113 -22.48 1.25 6.85
CA SER A 113 -23.91 1.44 6.64
C SER A 113 -24.77 1.00 7.84
N THR A 114 -24.24 0.19 8.75
CA THR A 114 -24.92 -0.23 9.98
C THR A 114 -24.73 0.76 11.12
N GLY A 115 -23.93 1.81 10.90
CA GLY A 115 -23.59 2.79 11.92
C GLY A 115 -22.41 2.39 12.79
N ARG A 116 -21.78 1.23 12.53
CA ARG A 116 -20.61 0.77 13.29
C ARG A 116 -19.40 1.63 12.94
N GLU A 117 -18.72 2.13 13.97
CA GLU A 117 -17.50 2.90 13.82
C GLU A 117 -16.26 2.01 13.85
N TYR A 118 -15.31 2.33 12.98
CA TYR A 118 -13.99 1.74 12.93
C TYR A 118 -12.94 2.81 13.22
N SER A 119 -11.97 2.41 14.03
CA SER A 119 -10.77 3.19 14.33
C SER A 119 -9.54 2.52 13.73
N TYR A 120 -8.39 3.17 13.84
CA TYR A 120 -7.14 2.66 13.29
C TYR A 120 -6.00 2.98 14.24
N LEU A 121 -4.99 2.12 14.27
CA LEU A 121 -3.73 2.36 14.95
C LEU A 121 -2.61 1.96 14.01
N LEU A 122 -1.77 2.94 13.70
CA LEU A 122 -0.59 2.72 12.88
C LEU A 122 0.62 2.48 13.78
N HIS A 123 1.46 1.57 13.32
CA HIS A 123 2.69 1.17 13.95
C HIS A 123 3.80 1.19 12.90
N TRP A 124 5.04 1.42 13.32
CA TRP A 124 6.19 1.23 12.44
C TRP A 124 6.39 -0.27 12.16
N GLY A 125 6.35 -1.12 13.18
CA GLY A 125 6.39 -2.58 13.03
C GLY A 125 6.80 -3.26 14.33
N ALA A 126 7.77 -4.18 14.28
CA ALA A 126 8.25 -4.87 15.49
C ALA A 126 9.16 -3.96 16.32
N PRO A 127 9.05 -3.86 17.65
CA PRO A 127 8.28 -4.75 18.52
C PRO A 127 6.88 -4.20 18.87
N GLU A 128 6.47 -3.04 18.38
CA GLU A 128 5.18 -2.41 18.75
C GLU A 128 3.97 -3.24 18.33
N LEU A 129 4.09 -3.86 17.16
CA LEU A 129 3.07 -4.70 16.56
C LEU A 129 3.73 -6.02 16.17
N LEU A 130 3.14 -7.13 16.60
CA LEU A 130 3.53 -8.44 16.12
C LEU A 130 3.02 -8.63 14.69
N ARG A 131 3.73 -9.43 13.90
CA ARG A 131 3.37 -9.70 12.50
C ARG A 131 1.93 -10.20 12.36
N ASP A 132 1.48 -11.08 13.26
CA ASP A 132 0.14 -11.68 13.22
C ASP A 132 -0.99 -10.70 13.61
N ASP A 133 -0.64 -9.57 14.22
CA ASP A 133 -1.57 -8.49 14.53
C ASP A 133 -1.63 -7.43 13.41
N HIS A 134 -0.74 -7.52 12.42
CA HIS A 134 -0.79 -6.67 11.24
C HIS A 134 -2.07 -6.91 10.45
N TYR A 135 -2.72 -5.80 10.05
CA TYR A 135 -3.85 -5.83 9.14
C TYR A 135 -5.09 -6.53 9.73
N ARG A 136 -5.21 -6.50 11.05
CA ARG A 136 -6.30 -7.15 11.79
C ARG A 136 -7.24 -6.12 12.40
N VAL A 137 -8.54 -6.40 12.32
CA VAL A 137 -9.56 -5.67 13.08
C VAL A 137 -9.69 -6.31 14.46
N SER A 138 -9.18 -5.63 15.50
CA SER A 138 -9.21 -6.10 16.89
C SER A 138 -10.47 -5.60 17.64
N GLY A 139 -10.68 -6.11 18.87
CA GLY A 139 -11.93 -6.11 19.68
C GLY A 139 -12.63 -4.78 20.00
N ASN A 140 -12.26 -3.68 19.34
CA ASN A 140 -12.92 -2.37 19.36
C ASN A 140 -13.09 -1.80 17.93
N ASN A 141 -13.28 -2.66 16.92
CA ASN A 141 -13.32 -2.27 15.50
C ASN A 141 -12.09 -1.45 15.08
N LYS A 142 -10.93 -1.75 15.67
CA LYS A 142 -9.69 -1.02 15.46
C LYS A 142 -8.84 -1.81 14.47
N LEU A 143 -8.51 -1.19 13.34
CA LEU A 143 -7.55 -1.76 12.39
C LEU A 143 -6.13 -1.47 12.88
N ASP A 144 -5.42 -2.51 13.31
CA ASP A 144 -3.99 -2.44 13.63
C ASP A 144 -3.18 -2.63 12.34
N PHE A 145 -2.24 -1.72 12.07
CA PHE A 145 -1.50 -1.67 10.81
C PHE A 145 -0.03 -1.32 11.05
N GLY A 146 0.90 -2.15 10.55
CA GLY A 146 2.34 -1.99 10.69
C GLY A 146 2.96 -1.68 9.34
N LEU A 147 3.73 -0.59 9.25
CA LEU A 147 4.34 -0.17 7.98
C LEU A 147 5.37 -1.17 7.46
N GLU A 148 6.27 -1.67 8.33
CA GLU A 148 7.28 -2.67 7.95
C GLU A 148 6.63 -3.91 7.31
N TYR A 149 5.59 -4.43 7.97
CA TYR A 149 4.86 -5.59 7.48
C TYR A 149 4.09 -5.31 6.20
N PHE A 150 3.51 -4.12 6.07
CA PHE A 150 2.84 -3.72 4.84
C PHE A 150 3.81 -3.62 3.66
N ILE A 151 5.04 -3.20 3.90
CA ILE A 151 6.08 -3.13 2.88
C ILE A 151 6.52 -4.53 2.42
N GLU A 152 6.59 -5.50 3.34
CA GLU A 152 6.80 -6.91 3.01
C GLU A 152 5.62 -7.48 2.20
N ASP A 153 4.39 -7.11 2.57
CA ASP A 153 3.16 -7.44 1.85
C ASP A 153 3.19 -6.90 0.42
N LEU A 154 3.64 -5.65 0.22
CA LEU A 154 3.82 -5.07 -1.11
C LEU A 154 4.82 -5.87 -1.95
N GLY A 155 5.91 -6.37 -1.35
CA GLY A 155 6.88 -7.24 -2.02
C GLY A 155 6.25 -8.55 -2.48
N THR A 156 5.50 -9.20 -1.58
CA THR A 156 4.79 -10.45 -1.89
C THR A 156 3.76 -10.24 -3.00
N LEU A 157 2.95 -9.20 -2.88
CA LEU A 157 1.90 -8.84 -3.83
C LEU A 157 2.47 -8.49 -5.20
N LEU A 158 3.53 -7.67 -5.27
CA LEU A 158 4.18 -7.31 -6.52
C LEU A 158 4.78 -8.55 -7.18
N GLY A 159 5.51 -9.39 -6.42
CA GLY A 159 6.10 -10.61 -6.93
C GLY A 159 5.06 -11.55 -7.56
N ALA A 160 3.92 -11.75 -6.89
CA ALA A 160 2.83 -12.57 -7.42
C ALA A 160 2.21 -11.97 -8.69
N TYR A 161 2.00 -10.65 -8.73
CA TYR A 161 1.51 -9.95 -9.92
C TYR A 161 2.48 -10.06 -11.10
N LEU A 162 3.78 -9.85 -10.88
CA LEU A 162 4.81 -9.95 -11.92
C LEU A 162 4.94 -11.38 -12.45
N ALA A 163 4.76 -12.38 -11.58
CA ALA A 163 4.73 -13.78 -12.00
C ALA A 163 3.56 -14.08 -12.96
N ASP A 164 2.36 -13.56 -12.67
CA ASP A 164 1.21 -13.64 -13.59
C ASP A 164 1.48 -12.87 -14.89
N LEU A 165 2.01 -11.64 -14.80
CA LEU A 165 2.33 -10.81 -15.96
C LEU A 165 3.32 -11.49 -16.93
N SER A 166 4.29 -12.24 -16.40
CA SER A 166 5.24 -12.99 -17.23
C SER A 166 4.59 -14.13 -18.04
N LYS A 167 3.43 -14.63 -17.61
CA LYS A 167 2.78 -15.82 -18.16
C LYS A 167 1.54 -15.51 -18.98
N LEU A 168 0.83 -14.43 -18.69
CA LEU A 168 -0.49 -14.11 -19.22
C LEU A 168 -0.41 -13.04 -20.33
N PRO A 169 -0.57 -13.40 -21.62
CA PRO A 169 -0.49 -12.44 -22.72
C PRO A 169 -1.52 -11.31 -22.63
N GLU A 170 -2.73 -11.61 -22.14
CA GLU A 170 -3.79 -10.63 -21.94
C GLU A 170 -3.38 -9.55 -20.93
N LEU A 171 -2.62 -9.93 -19.90
CA LEU A 171 -2.13 -9.01 -18.89
C LEU A 171 -1.00 -8.13 -19.46
N GLN A 172 -0.15 -8.70 -20.30
CA GLN A 172 0.89 -7.95 -21.02
C GLN A 172 0.29 -6.89 -21.94
N VAL A 173 -0.76 -7.23 -22.69
CA VAL A 173 -1.49 -6.27 -23.54
C VAL A 173 -2.05 -5.11 -22.71
N LYS A 174 -2.70 -5.41 -21.58
CA LYS A 174 -3.24 -4.38 -20.67
C LYS A 174 -2.15 -3.45 -20.14
N VAL A 175 -1.04 -4.01 -19.69
CA VAL A 175 0.10 -3.24 -19.15
C VAL A 175 0.69 -2.33 -20.23
N LEU A 176 0.98 -2.85 -21.43
CA LEU A 176 1.55 -2.06 -22.52
C LEU A 176 0.62 -0.95 -23.00
N ALA A 177 -0.70 -1.16 -22.95
CA ALA A 177 -1.69 -0.14 -23.30
C ALA A 177 -1.88 0.92 -22.19
N THR A 178 -1.64 0.55 -20.93
CA THR A 178 -1.88 1.41 -19.76
C THR A 178 -0.64 2.21 -19.38
N TRP A 179 0.56 1.63 -19.47
CA TRP A 179 1.83 2.25 -19.09
C TRP A 179 2.05 3.64 -19.69
N PRO A 180 1.84 3.90 -20.99
CA PRO A 180 2.04 5.23 -21.57
C PRO A 180 1.10 6.31 -21.03
N LYS A 181 -0.01 5.92 -20.39
CA LYS A 181 -0.99 6.83 -19.79
C LYS A 181 -0.68 7.15 -18.32
N ILE A 182 0.34 6.50 -17.76
CA ILE A 182 0.83 6.80 -16.42
C ILE A 182 1.88 7.89 -16.60
N GLU A 183 1.49 9.12 -16.27
CA GLU A 183 2.42 10.24 -16.23
C GLU A 183 3.35 10.05 -15.02
N ILE A 184 4.55 9.51 -15.27
CA ILE A 184 5.63 9.48 -14.29
C ILE A 184 6.46 10.73 -14.54
N GLN A 185 6.48 11.66 -13.57
CA GLN A 185 7.47 12.73 -13.59
C GLN A 185 8.85 12.10 -13.33
N ASP A 186 9.71 12.13 -14.35
CA ASP A 186 11.09 11.69 -14.26
C ASP A 186 11.87 12.76 -13.48
N PHE A 187 12.07 12.55 -12.17
CA PHE A 187 12.94 13.40 -11.34
C PHE A 187 14.40 12.98 -11.54
N ARG A 188 14.92 13.12 -12.77
CA ARG A 188 16.36 12.98 -12.99
C ARG A 188 17.04 14.20 -12.36
N MET A 189 17.76 13.96 -11.26
CA MET A 189 18.74 14.90 -10.71
C MET A 189 20.03 14.84 -11.51
#